data_AF-A0A6G3WL74-F1
#
_entry.id   AF-A0A6G3WL74-F1
#
_cell.length_a   1.000
_cell.length_b   1.000
_cell.length_c   1.000
_cell.angle_alpha   90.00
_cell.angle_beta   90.00
_cell.angle_gamma   90.00
#
_symmetry.space_group_name_H-M   'P 1'
#
loop_
_entity.id
_entity.type
_entity.pdbx_description
1 polymer ?
#
loop_
_entity_poly.entity_id
_entity_poly.type
_entity_poly.pdbx_seq_one_letter_code
_entity_poly.pdbx_strand_id
1 'polypeptide(L)' 'DLARLLARAHEAGISGPLPELGFYFKDPDGGTSAALAEQYAALLTFAERLRAQA' A
#
# COMPACT_ATOMS: atom_id res chain seq x y z
N ASP A 1 8.88 -4.70 5.17
CA ASP A 1 8.00 -3.51 5.10
C ASP A 1 6.54 -3.84 4.89
N LEU A 2 6.19 -4.70 3.92
CA LEU A 2 4.81 -5.15 3.69
C LEU A 2 4.04 -5.49 4.98
N ALA A 3 4.58 -6.39 5.83
CA ALA A 3 3.91 -6.77 7.09
C ALA A 3 3.72 -5.59 8.06
N ARG A 4 4.69 -4.66 8.13
CA ARG A 4 4.61 -3.49 9.01
C ARG A 4 3.53 -2.52 8.54
N LEU A 5 3.48 -2.27 7.23
CA LEU A 5 2.47 -1.39 6.62
C LEU A 5 1.07 -2.00 6.72
N LEU A 6 0.93 -3.31 6.52
CA LEU A 6 -0.33 -4.03 6.68
C LEU A 6 -0.83 -3.99 8.13
N ALA A 7 0.06 -4.21 9.10
CA ALA A 7 -0.30 -4.09 10.52
C ALA A 7 -0.78 -2.68 10.88
N ARG A 8 -0.09 -1.63 10.39
CA ARG A 8 -0.52 -0.24 10.59
C ARG A 8 -1.85 0.08 9.91
N ALA A 9 -2.10 -0.45 8.72
CA ALA A 9 -3.38 -0.32 8.03
C ALA A 9 -4.51 -0.93 8.88
N HIS A 10 -4.26 -2.10 9.46
CA HIS A 10 -5.22 -2.76 10.34
C HIS A 10 -5.48 -1.96 11.63
N GLU A 11 -4.44 -1.45 12.28
CA GLU A 11 -4.56 -0.56 13.46
C GLU A 11 -5.40 0.69 13.15
N ALA A 12 -5.26 1.24 11.94
CA ALA A 12 -6.03 2.38 11.44
C ALA A 12 -7.46 2.02 10.98
N GLY A 13 -7.90 0.76 11.14
CA GLY A 13 -9.23 0.29 10.75
C GLY A 13 -9.43 0.12 9.25
N ILE A 14 -8.37 0.18 8.45
CA ILE A 14 -8.43 -0.03 7.00
C ILE A 14 -8.55 -1.54 6.73
N SER A 15 -9.54 -1.93 5.92
CA SER A 15 -9.84 -3.31 5.58
C SER A 15 -10.14 -3.47 4.09
N GLY A 16 -10.06 -4.70 3.58
CA GLY A 16 -10.22 -5.01 2.15
C GLY A 16 -8.90 -4.96 1.37
N PRO A 17 -8.96 -5.01 0.03
CA PRO A 17 -7.78 -4.94 -0.83
C PRO A 17 -6.99 -3.64 -0.62
N LEU A 18 -5.66 -3.76 -0.58
CA LEU A 18 -4.72 -2.64 -0.45
C LEU A 18 -3.84 -2.53 -1.71
N PRO A 19 -4.37 -2.03 -2.84
CA PRO A 19 -3.64 -1.94 -4.10
C PRO A 19 -2.36 -1.09 -3.99
N GLU A 20 -2.28 -0.19 -3.01
CA GLU A 20 -1.08 0.62 -2.71
C GLU A 20 0.13 -0.24 -2.27
N LEU A 21 -0.11 -1.49 -1.85
CA LEU A 21 0.94 -2.46 -1.52
C LEU A 21 1.40 -3.30 -2.74
N GLY A 22 0.85 -3.03 -3.93
CA GLY A 22 1.17 -3.73 -5.17
C GLY A 22 2.66 -3.73 -5.55
N PHE A 23 3.43 -2.72 -5.12
CA PHE A 23 4.88 -2.64 -5.29
C PHE A 23 5.65 -3.87 -4.79
N TYR A 24 5.12 -4.58 -3.78
CA TYR A 24 5.76 -5.77 -3.22
C TYR A 24 5.52 -7.06 -4.03
N PHE A 25 4.67 -7.02 -5.05
CA PHE A 25 4.24 -8.20 -5.81
C PHE A 25 4.74 -8.16 -7.25
N LYS A 26 5.14 -9.32 -7.77
CA LYS A 26 5.54 -9.48 -9.18
C LYS A 26 4.35 -9.42 -10.13
N ASP A 27 3.19 -9.86 -9.66
CA ASP A 27 1.92 -9.87 -10.37
C ASP A 27 0.85 -9.33 -9.41
N PRO A 28 0.73 -7.99 -9.29
CA PRO A 28 -0.26 -7.38 -8.41
C PRO A 28 -1.68 -7.58 -8.96
N ASP A 29 -2.66 -7.60 -8.06
CA ASP A 29 -4.07 -7.76 -8.43
C ASP A 29 -4.56 -6.65 -9.39
N GLY A 30 -5.61 -6.98 -10.14
CA GLY A 30 -6.22 -6.07 -11.12
C GLY A 30 -6.66 -4.74 -10.50
N GLY A 31 -6.26 -3.63 -11.14
CA GLY A 31 -6.54 -2.27 -10.67
C GLY A 31 -5.30 -1.48 -10.25
N THR A 32 -4.15 -2.15 -10.08
CA THR A 32 -2.86 -1.49 -9.83
C THR A 32 -2.10 -1.25 -11.14
N SER A 33 -1.44 -0.10 -11.26
CA SER A 33 -0.57 0.20 -12.42
C SER A 33 0.55 -0.83 -12.54
N ALA A 34 0.91 -1.21 -13.77
CA ALA A 34 2.07 -2.07 -14.02
C ALA A 34 3.41 -1.29 -13.96
N ALA A 35 3.37 0.04 -13.94
CA ALA A 35 4.57 0.87 -13.92
C ALA A 35 5.15 0.96 -12.50
N LEU A 36 6.40 0.51 -12.33
CA LEU A 36 7.08 0.46 -11.02
C LEU A 36 7.13 1.84 -10.33
N ALA A 37 7.37 2.91 -11.09
CA ALA A 37 7.43 4.26 -10.54
C ALA A 37 6.07 4.73 -9.98
N GLU A 38 4.97 4.38 -10.64
CA GLU A 38 3.62 4.71 -10.18
C GLU A 38 3.24 3.89 -8.95
N GLN A 39 3.59 2.60 -8.92
CA GLN A 39 3.41 1.76 -7.73
C GLN A 39 4.20 2.28 -6.53
N TYR A 40 5.42 2.75 -6.74
CA TYR A 40 6.24 3.33 -5.69
C TYR A 40 5.66 4.65 -5.18
N ALA A 41 5.16 5.51 -6.07
CA ALA A 41 4.47 6.73 -5.68
C ALA A 41 3.21 6.43 -4.83
N ALA A 42 2.41 5.45 -5.24
CA ALA A 42 1.23 5.02 -4.49
C ALA A 42 1.60 4.48 -3.09
N LEU A 43 2.68 3.70 -2.99
CA LEU A 43 3.20 3.21 -1.71
C LEU A 43 3.60 4.36 -0.78
N LEU A 44 4.28 5.39 -1.30
CA LEU A 44 4.66 6.56 -0.50
C LEU A 44 3.45 7.36 -0.04
N THR A 45 2.49 7.62 -0.92
CA THR A 45 1.22 8.28 -0.55
C THR A 45 0.47 7.49 0.53
N PHE A 46 0.46 6.16 0.44
CA PHE A 46 -0.15 5.32 1.46
C PHE A 46 0.58 5.40 2.81
N ALA A 47 1.91 5.35 2.80
CA ALA A 47 2.71 5.49 4.02
C ALA A 47 2.49 6.85 4.70
N GLU A 48 2.37 7.93 3.91
CA GLU A 48 2.03 9.26 4.41
C GLU A 48 0.65 9.32 5.05
N ARG A 49 -0.36 8.68 4.44
CA ARG A 49 -1.71 8.54 5.03
C ARG A 49 -1.65 7.82 6.39
N LEU A 50 -0.95 6.69 6.46
CA LEU A 50 -0.83 5.92 7.70
C LEU A 50 -0.09 6.71 8.79
N ARG A 51 0.92 7.51 8.43
CA ARG A 51 1.62 8.38 9.37
C ARG A 51 0.71 9.46 9.96
N ALA A 52 -0.17 10.04 9.17
CA ALA A 52 -1.09 11.09 9.62
C ALA A 52 -2.20 10.59 10.56
N GLN A 53 -2.42 9.28 10.64
CA GLN A 53 -3.41 8.66 11.54
C GLN A 53 -2.83 8.20 12.89
N ALA A 54 -1.52 8.34 13.10
CA ALA A 54 -0.83 8.06 14.36
C ALA A 54 -0.84 9.26 15.30
#